data_AF-A0A1Z3HMD6-F1
#
_entry.id   AF-A0A1Z3HMD6-F1
#
_cell.length_a   1.000
_cell.length_b   1.000
_cell.length_c   1.000
_cell.angle_alpha   90.00
_cell.angle_beta   90.00
_cell.angle_gamma   90.00
#
_symmetry.space_group_name_H-M   'P 1'
#
loop_
_entity.id
_entity.type
_entity.pdbx_description
1 polymer ?
#
loop_
_entity_poly.entity_id
_entity_poly.type
_entity_poly.pdbx_seq_one_letter_code
_entity_poly.pdbx_strand_id
1 'polypeptide(L)'
;MLLRSLLLTGSLLASLGAGALPVAAQAPPQQTPPQQAPTPSQAEVSAETIDQFVAAFKQVQAIRESAQAEMAAAVEAEGLTIEEFNAMVEAQQDPDSQASMDLSQQDIERFMAAADQVSTIQQEAQGEIEAAIQEEGLAVEEFSQIMALAQQDPELREAINQRLNE
;
A
#
# COMPACT_ATOMS: atom_id res chain seq x y z
N MET A 1 -19.83 -23.62 -14.61
CA MET A 1 -20.27 -24.74 -13.73
C MET A 1 -19.50 -24.60 -12.43
N LEU A 2 -20.02 -24.68 -11.22
CA LEU A 2 -21.36 -24.85 -10.64
C LEU A 2 -21.18 -24.49 -9.16
N LEU A 3 -22.19 -23.87 -8.56
CA LEU A 3 -22.30 -23.68 -7.11
C LEU A 3 -22.05 -24.99 -6.35
N ARG A 4 -21.53 -24.90 -5.11
CA ARG A 4 -22.16 -25.56 -3.95
C ARG A 4 -21.54 -25.18 -2.60
N SER A 5 -22.37 -24.48 -1.82
CA SER A 5 -22.43 -24.47 -0.35
C SER A 5 -22.15 -25.84 0.27
N LEU A 6 -21.48 -25.87 1.43
CA LEU A 6 -21.93 -26.71 2.55
C LEU A 6 -21.39 -26.22 3.90
N LEU A 7 -22.33 -25.83 4.75
CA LEU A 7 -22.23 -25.73 6.21
C LEU A 7 -21.77 -27.08 6.81
N LEU A 8 -20.92 -27.06 7.85
CA LEU A 8 -20.89 -28.13 8.84
C LEU A 8 -20.66 -27.59 10.26
N THR A 9 -21.79 -27.44 10.95
CA THR A 9 -22.06 -27.73 12.36
C THR A 9 -20.90 -28.11 13.27
N GLY A 10 -20.75 -27.37 14.37
CA GLY A 10 -20.12 -27.81 15.61
C GLY A 10 -20.93 -27.32 16.82
N SER A 11 -21.97 -28.07 17.18
CA SER A 11 -22.73 -27.89 18.43
C SER A 11 -22.12 -28.72 19.55
N LEU A 12 -21.84 -28.13 20.71
CA LEU A 12 -22.17 -28.74 22.00
C LEU A 12 -22.12 -27.69 23.13
N LEU A 13 -23.29 -27.17 23.51
CA LEU A 13 -23.47 -26.50 24.80
C LEU A 13 -24.58 -27.26 25.53
N ALA A 14 -24.15 -28.00 26.55
CA ALA A 14 -25.01 -28.76 27.43
C ALA A 14 -25.87 -27.79 28.27
N SER A 15 -27.18 -27.93 28.13
CA SER A 15 -28.22 -27.28 28.91
C SER A 15 -28.37 -27.90 30.29
N LEU A 16 -28.65 -27.10 31.32
CA LEU A 16 -29.53 -27.44 32.46
C LEU A 16 -29.92 -26.15 33.20
N GLY A 17 -31.23 -25.89 33.33
CA GLY A 17 -31.76 -24.89 34.27
C GLY A 17 -33.11 -24.28 33.86
N ALA A 18 -34.19 -24.69 34.53
CA ALA A 18 -35.59 -24.43 34.20
C ALA A 18 -36.13 -23.06 34.65
N GLY A 19 -37.13 -22.54 33.93
CA GLY A 19 -37.97 -21.41 34.36
C GLY A 19 -38.84 -20.87 33.23
N ALA A 20 -40.14 -21.15 33.25
CA ALA A 20 -41.12 -20.70 32.26
C ALA A 20 -41.65 -19.30 32.58
N LEU A 21 -41.61 -18.36 31.62
CA LEU A 21 -42.36 -17.11 31.59
C LEU A 21 -42.71 -16.75 30.12
N PRO A 22 -43.84 -16.06 29.86
CA PRO A 22 -44.39 -15.88 28.52
C PRO A 22 -43.50 -15.00 27.63
N VAL A 23 -43.17 -15.51 26.44
CA VAL A 23 -42.48 -14.75 25.37
C VAL A 23 -43.41 -13.64 24.87
N ALA A 24 -43.12 -12.41 25.26
CA ALA A 24 -43.42 -11.27 24.40
C ALA A 24 -42.45 -11.33 23.21
N ALA A 25 -42.98 -11.45 22.00
CA ALA A 25 -42.18 -11.49 20.78
C ALA A 25 -41.41 -10.17 20.61
N GLN A 26 -40.15 -10.15 21.02
CA GLN A 26 -39.23 -9.06 20.77
C GLN A 26 -38.70 -9.23 19.34
N ALA A 27 -39.19 -8.41 18.41
CA ALA A 27 -38.58 -8.28 17.10
C ALA A 27 -37.12 -7.77 17.28
N PRO A 28 -36.14 -8.31 16.54
CA PRO A 28 -34.77 -7.84 16.63
C PRO A 28 -34.70 -6.36 16.21
N PRO A 29 -33.84 -5.54 16.86
CA PRO A 29 -33.66 -4.15 16.47
C PRO A 29 -33.17 -4.09 15.03
N GLN A 30 -33.93 -3.40 14.18
CA GLN A 30 -33.50 -3.07 12.82
C GLN A 30 -32.27 -2.17 12.91
N GLN A 31 -31.12 -2.72 12.57
CA GLN A 31 -29.91 -1.95 12.34
C GLN A 31 -30.16 -1.05 11.13
N THR A 32 -30.25 0.26 11.35
CA THR A 32 -30.19 1.25 10.28
C THR A 32 -28.89 1.06 9.51
N PRO A 33 -28.92 0.98 8.17
CA PRO A 33 -27.69 1.00 7.37
C PRO A 33 -26.88 2.24 7.73
N PRO A 34 -25.54 2.15 7.85
CA PRO A 34 -24.70 3.31 8.05
C PRO A 34 -24.98 4.31 6.91
N GLN A 35 -25.39 5.52 7.28
CA GLN A 35 -25.47 6.64 6.36
C GLN A 35 -24.08 6.86 5.78
N GLN A 36 -23.95 6.58 4.48
CA GLN A 36 -22.77 6.95 3.71
C GLN A 36 -22.61 8.47 3.85
N ALA A 37 -21.45 8.90 4.36
CA ALA A 37 -21.07 10.29 4.31
C ALA A 37 -21.15 10.77 2.85
N PRO A 38 -21.58 12.01 2.59
CA PRO A 38 -21.62 12.55 1.23
C PRO A 38 -20.24 12.40 0.59
N THR A 39 -20.17 11.64 -0.50
CA THR A 39 -19.01 11.61 -1.38
C THR A 39 -18.72 13.05 -1.79
N PRO A 40 -17.48 13.56 -1.62
CA PRO A 40 -17.12 14.85 -2.20
C PRO A 40 -17.44 14.75 -3.70
N SER A 41 -18.20 15.73 -4.19
CA SER A 41 -18.58 15.82 -5.60
C SER A 41 -17.31 15.71 -6.44
N GLN A 42 -17.29 14.81 -7.42
CA GLN A 42 -16.23 14.68 -8.41
C GLN A 42 -16.13 16.02 -9.14
N ALA A 43 -15.28 16.94 -8.66
CA ALA A 43 -14.82 18.01 -9.51
C ALA A 43 -14.08 17.32 -10.66
N GLU A 44 -14.58 17.49 -11.89
CA GLU A 44 -13.91 17.00 -13.09
C GLU A 44 -12.45 17.49 -13.05
N VAL A 45 -11.49 16.56 -13.13
CA VAL A 45 -10.07 16.91 -13.21
C VAL A 45 -9.87 17.65 -14.54
N SER A 46 -9.39 18.89 -14.46
CA SER A 46 -9.27 19.74 -15.65
C SER A 46 -8.18 19.23 -16.61
N ALA A 47 -8.27 19.57 -17.90
CA ALA A 47 -7.24 19.19 -18.88
C ALA A 47 -5.82 19.66 -18.48
N GLU A 48 -5.70 20.88 -17.98
CA GLU A 48 -4.44 21.45 -17.46
C GLU A 48 -3.91 20.64 -16.27
N THR A 49 -4.80 20.28 -15.32
CA THR A 49 -4.43 19.43 -14.17
C THR A 49 -3.96 18.04 -14.61
N ILE A 50 -4.55 17.48 -15.67
CA ILE A 50 -4.09 16.20 -16.24
C ILE A 50 -2.70 16.38 -16.87
N ASP A 51 -2.43 17.48 -17.56
CA ASP A 51 -1.10 17.77 -18.13
C ASP A 51 -0.03 17.87 -17.04
N GLN A 52 -0.30 18.65 -15.98
CA GLN A 52 0.58 18.78 -14.81
C GLN A 52 0.81 17.43 -14.13
N PHE A 53 -0.26 16.64 -13.97
CA PHE A 53 -0.17 15.31 -13.36
C PHE A 53 0.71 14.37 -14.18
N VAL A 54 0.56 14.37 -15.51
CA VAL A 54 1.35 13.52 -16.40
C VAL A 54 2.83 13.92 -16.40
N ALA A 55 3.12 15.22 -16.40
CA ALA A 55 4.48 15.73 -16.28
C ALA A 55 5.11 15.29 -14.95
N ALA A 56 4.44 15.54 -13.83
CA ALA A 56 4.89 15.13 -12.50
C ALA A 56 5.07 13.61 -12.42
N PHE A 57 4.13 12.84 -12.98
CA PHE A 57 4.18 11.38 -12.97
C PHE A 57 5.41 10.85 -13.71
N LYS A 58 5.77 11.43 -14.88
CA LYS A 58 6.98 11.06 -15.62
C LYS A 58 8.24 11.33 -14.78
N GLN A 59 8.32 12.47 -14.11
CA GLN A 59 9.45 12.79 -13.23
C GLN A 59 9.54 11.85 -12.03
N VAL A 60 8.41 11.61 -11.34
CA VAL A 60 8.32 10.69 -10.20
C VAL A 60 8.75 9.27 -10.58
N GLN A 61 8.39 8.80 -11.78
CA GLN A 61 8.83 7.49 -12.26
C GLN A 61 10.35 7.44 -12.46
N ALA A 62 10.95 8.47 -13.06
CA ALA A 62 12.40 8.54 -13.24
C ALA A 62 13.16 8.55 -11.90
N ILE A 63 12.68 9.33 -10.92
CA ILE A 63 13.27 9.37 -9.57
C ILE A 63 13.20 7.99 -8.91
N ARG A 64 12.04 7.32 -8.98
CA ARG A 64 11.87 5.96 -8.42
C ARG A 64 12.76 4.92 -9.07
N GLU A 65 12.97 5.01 -10.38
CA GLU A 65 13.86 4.11 -11.12
C GLU A 65 15.32 4.34 -10.71
N SER A 66 15.76 5.61 -10.59
CA SER A 66 17.10 5.95 -10.10
C SER A 66 17.33 5.44 -8.69
N ALA A 67 16.41 5.75 -7.77
CA ALA A 67 16.48 5.31 -6.38
C ALA A 67 16.53 3.79 -6.26
N GLN A 68 15.76 3.04 -7.07
CA GLN A 68 15.84 1.58 -7.09
C GLN A 68 17.22 1.07 -7.51
N ALA A 69 17.83 1.68 -8.54
CA ALA A 69 19.17 1.30 -8.99
C ALA A 69 20.23 1.63 -7.92
N GLU A 70 20.11 2.78 -7.27
CA GLU A 70 21.02 3.22 -6.21
C GLU A 70 20.92 2.34 -4.95
N MET A 71 19.69 1.97 -4.54
CA MET A 71 19.49 1.04 -3.43
C MET A 71 20.10 -0.33 -3.72
N ALA A 72 19.91 -0.86 -4.93
CA ALA A 72 20.54 -2.12 -5.34
C ALA A 72 22.08 -2.03 -5.27
N ALA A 73 22.65 -0.93 -5.79
CA ALA A 73 24.08 -0.69 -5.74
C ALA A 73 24.61 -0.55 -4.30
N ALA A 74 23.87 0.08 -3.40
CA ALA A 74 24.23 0.22 -1.99
C ALA A 74 24.29 -1.14 -1.28
N VAL A 75 23.32 -2.03 -1.55
CA VAL A 75 23.32 -3.40 -1.02
C VAL A 75 24.53 -4.19 -1.55
N GLU A 76 24.77 -4.13 -2.86
CA GLU A 76 25.90 -4.82 -3.51
C GLU A 76 27.26 -4.29 -3.04
N ALA A 77 27.37 -3.00 -2.70
CA ALA A 77 28.60 -2.39 -2.20
C ALA A 77 29.04 -2.97 -0.84
N GLU A 78 28.09 -3.38 0.00
CA GLU A 78 28.34 -4.11 1.25
C GLU A 78 28.54 -5.63 1.01
N GLY A 79 28.61 -6.04 -0.26
CA GLY A 79 28.83 -7.40 -0.74
C GLY A 79 27.63 -8.32 -0.61
N LEU A 80 26.45 -7.78 -0.25
CA LEU A 80 25.22 -8.55 -0.08
C LEU A 80 24.52 -8.67 -1.43
N THR A 81 23.80 -9.77 -1.64
CA THR A 81 22.79 -9.81 -2.69
C THR A 81 21.50 -9.14 -2.23
N ILE A 82 20.65 -8.75 -3.18
CA ILE A 82 19.32 -8.22 -2.87
C ILE A 82 18.49 -9.27 -2.12
N GLU A 83 18.60 -10.55 -2.49
CA GLU A 83 17.91 -11.64 -1.82
C GLU A 83 18.38 -11.81 -0.36
N GLU A 84 19.68 -11.72 -0.09
CA GLU A 84 20.24 -11.79 1.26
C GLU A 84 19.77 -10.61 2.12
N PHE A 85 19.82 -9.39 1.55
CA PHE A 85 19.31 -8.20 2.22
C PHE A 85 17.83 -8.33 2.57
N ASN A 86 16.99 -8.76 1.63
CA ASN A 86 15.55 -8.94 1.85
C ASN A 86 15.27 -10.03 2.90
N ALA A 87 16.00 -11.14 2.87
CA ALA A 87 15.87 -12.19 3.88
C ALA A 87 16.20 -11.67 5.28
N MET A 88 17.20 -10.81 5.41
CA MET A 88 17.56 -10.19 6.69
C MET A 88 16.54 -9.12 7.14
N VAL A 89 15.93 -8.39 6.20
CA VAL A 89 14.79 -7.50 6.51
C VAL A 89 13.62 -8.30 7.07
N GLU A 90 13.28 -9.44 6.45
CA GLU A 90 12.21 -10.33 6.94
C GLU A 90 12.56 -10.92 8.32
N ALA A 91 13.81 -11.33 8.52
CA ALA A 91 14.30 -11.87 9.79
C ALA A 91 14.18 -10.87 10.95
N GLN A 92 14.31 -9.56 10.68
CA GLN A 92 14.05 -8.52 11.69
C GLN A 92 12.56 -8.38 12.06
N GLN A 93 11.65 -8.65 11.12
CA GLN A 93 10.21 -8.61 11.38
C GLN A 93 9.73 -9.86 12.14
N ASP A 94 10.40 -10.99 11.91
CA ASP A 94 10.18 -12.26 12.61
C ASP A 94 11.50 -12.78 13.25
N PRO A 95 11.80 -12.34 14.49
CA PRO A 95 13.02 -12.74 15.21
C PRO A 95 13.14 -14.25 15.46
N ASP A 96 12.03 -15.00 15.40
CA ASP A 96 12.00 -16.44 15.63
C ASP A 96 12.24 -17.24 14.32
N SER A 97 12.39 -16.56 13.19
CA SER A 97 12.67 -17.19 11.89
C SER A 97 14.02 -17.90 11.86
N GLN A 98 14.12 -18.96 11.04
CA GLN A 98 15.39 -19.68 10.87
C GLN A 98 16.50 -18.80 10.28
N ALA A 99 16.13 -17.79 9.47
CA ALA A 99 17.06 -16.81 8.92
C ALA A 99 17.78 -16.03 10.02
N SER A 100 17.10 -15.68 11.12
CA SER A 100 17.70 -14.99 12.28
C SER A 100 18.73 -15.84 13.04
N MET A 101 18.62 -17.18 12.99
CA MET A 101 19.49 -18.08 13.76
C MET A 101 20.84 -18.37 13.10
N ASP A 102 21.00 -18.04 11.80
CA ASP A 102 22.21 -18.36 11.01
C ASP A 102 23.06 -17.11 10.68
N LEU A 103 22.70 -15.94 11.21
CA LEU A 103 23.42 -14.70 10.91
C LEU A 103 24.73 -14.60 11.69
N SER A 104 25.83 -14.41 10.95
CA SER A 104 27.11 -14.07 11.56
C SER A 104 27.15 -12.58 11.96
N GLN A 105 28.03 -12.21 12.89
CA GLN A 105 28.25 -10.79 13.24
C GLN A 105 28.67 -9.96 12.02
N GLN A 106 29.45 -10.54 11.11
CA GLN A 106 29.89 -9.87 9.90
C GLN A 106 28.70 -9.56 8.98
N ASP A 107 27.74 -10.49 8.85
CA ASP A 107 26.55 -10.29 8.02
C ASP A 107 25.63 -9.21 8.61
N ILE A 108 25.50 -9.18 9.94
CA ILE A 108 24.76 -8.13 10.65
C ILE A 108 25.39 -6.75 10.39
N GLU A 109 26.72 -6.62 10.49
CA GLU A 109 27.41 -5.34 10.26
C GLU A 109 27.21 -4.83 8.82
N ARG A 110 27.37 -5.70 7.83
CA ARG A 110 27.16 -5.39 6.40
C ARG A 110 25.71 -5.02 6.12
N PHE A 111 24.77 -5.76 6.71
CA PHE A 111 23.34 -5.49 6.60
C PHE A 111 22.99 -4.12 7.18
N MET A 112 23.49 -3.78 8.37
CA MET A 112 23.24 -2.48 8.99
C MET A 112 23.78 -1.33 8.15
N ALA A 113 24.99 -1.48 7.57
CA ALA A 113 25.57 -0.49 6.67
C ALA A 113 24.73 -0.31 5.40
N ALA A 114 24.30 -1.40 4.78
CA ALA A 114 23.43 -1.36 3.59
C ALA A 114 22.08 -0.74 3.93
N ALA A 115 21.49 -1.09 5.08
CA ALA A 115 20.18 -0.58 5.51
C ALA A 115 20.21 0.95 5.75
N ASP A 116 21.30 1.47 6.30
CA ASP A 116 21.49 2.92 6.51
C ASP A 116 21.57 3.69 5.17
N GLN A 117 22.35 3.16 4.22
CA GLN A 117 22.46 3.73 2.88
C GLN A 117 21.11 3.67 2.13
N VAL A 118 20.46 2.51 2.14
CA VAL A 118 19.14 2.30 1.54
C VAL A 118 18.09 3.21 2.17
N SER A 119 18.15 3.45 3.48
CA SER A 119 17.24 4.38 4.17
C SER A 119 17.50 5.84 3.76
N THR A 120 18.76 6.22 3.56
CA THR A 120 19.14 7.56 3.09
C THR A 120 18.62 7.81 1.68
N ILE A 121 18.89 6.88 0.75
CA ILE A 121 18.43 6.97 -0.65
C ILE A 121 16.90 7.08 -0.72
N GLN A 122 16.16 6.32 0.10
CA GLN A 122 14.70 6.42 0.16
C GLN A 122 14.21 7.80 0.62
N GLN A 123 14.86 8.39 1.62
CA GLN A 123 14.49 9.71 2.13
C GLN A 123 14.78 10.81 1.11
N GLU A 124 15.94 10.73 0.43
CA GLU A 124 16.31 11.65 -0.64
C GLU A 124 15.32 11.56 -1.81
N ALA A 125 15.02 10.34 -2.27
CA ALA A 125 14.05 10.11 -3.34
C ALA A 125 12.64 10.61 -2.97
N GLN A 126 12.21 10.45 -1.71
CA GLN A 126 10.92 10.98 -1.24
C GLN A 126 10.90 12.52 -1.32
N GLY A 127 11.98 13.19 -0.92
CA GLY A 127 12.11 14.65 -1.04
C GLY A 127 12.10 15.11 -2.50
N GLU A 128 12.80 14.41 -3.38
CA GLU A 128 12.81 14.70 -4.83
C GLU A 128 11.44 14.50 -5.47
N ILE A 129 10.70 13.46 -5.08
CA ILE A 129 9.33 13.22 -5.54
C ILE A 129 8.41 14.38 -5.13
N GLU A 130 8.49 14.82 -3.87
CA GLU A 130 7.69 15.95 -3.40
C GLU A 130 8.02 17.23 -4.16
N ALA A 131 9.31 17.50 -4.41
CA ALA A 131 9.75 18.64 -5.19
C ALA A 131 9.25 18.56 -6.65
N ALA A 132 9.40 17.42 -7.31
CA ALA A 132 8.97 17.22 -8.70
C ALA A 132 7.46 17.43 -8.89
N ILE A 133 6.65 16.99 -7.92
CA ILE A 133 5.19 17.23 -7.94
C ILE A 133 4.88 18.73 -7.79
N GLN A 134 5.56 19.40 -6.86
CA GLN A 134 5.35 20.83 -6.58
C GLN A 134 5.84 21.72 -7.73
N GLU A 135 6.91 21.35 -8.41
CA GLU A 135 7.45 22.07 -9.58
C GLU A 135 6.44 22.14 -10.74
N GLU A 136 5.62 21.11 -10.91
CA GLU A 136 4.54 21.07 -11.90
C GLU A 136 3.27 21.81 -11.45
N GLY A 137 3.31 22.41 -10.25
CA GLY A 137 2.21 23.21 -9.69
C GLY A 137 1.10 22.39 -9.04
N LEU A 138 1.40 21.15 -8.63
CA LEU A 138 0.46 20.29 -7.89
C LEU A 138 0.86 20.16 -6.42
N ALA A 139 -0.12 20.03 -5.53
CA ALA A 139 0.12 19.50 -4.20
C ALA A 139 0.27 17.96 -4.24
N VAL A 140 1.01 17.40 -3.28
CA VAL A 140 1.22 15.95 -3.15
C VAL A 140 -0.11 15.22 -2.93
N GLU A 141 -1.01 15.82 -2.16
CA GLU A 141 -2.36 15.31 -1.94
C GLU A 141 -3.19 15.28 -3.23
N GLU A 142 -3.07 16.31 -4.08
CA GLU A 142 -3.78 16.37 -5.36
C GLU A 142 -3.27 15.31 -6.33
N PHE A 143 -1.94 15.16 -6.43
CA PHE A 143 -1.31 14.08 -7.21
C PHE A 143 -1.84 12.70 -6.77
N SER A 144 -1.86 12.45 -5.46
CA SER A 144 -2.34 11.19 -4.88
C SER A 144 -3.85 10.98 -5.13
N GLN A 145 -4.63 12.06 -5.08
CA GLN A 145 -6.07 12.02 -5.35
C GLN A 145 -6.36 11.70 -6.81
N ILE A 146 -5.62 12.28 -7.76
CA ILE A 146 -5.75 11.98 -9.19
C ILE A 146 -5.41 10.51 -9.46
N MET A 147 -4.37 9.96 -8.84
CA MET A 147 -4.07 8.52 -8.92
C MET A 147 -5.24 7.66 -8.43
N ALA A 148 -5.83 8.00 -7.29
CA ALA A 148 -6.96 7.24 -6.72
C ALA A 148 -8.24 7.37 -7.57
N LEU A 149 -8.48 8.54 -8.16
CA LEU A 149 -9.61 8.77 -9.07
C LEU A 149 -9.44 8.00 -10.37
N ALA A 150 -8.25 7.99 -10.97
CA ALA A 150 -7.97 7.26 -12.21
C ALA A 150 -8.17 5.73 -12.09
N GLN A 151 -8.13 5.17 -10.89
CA GLN A 151 -8.48 3.76 -10.66
C GLN A 151 -9.99 3.50 -10.80
N GLN A 152 -10.82 4.50 -10.51
CA GLN A 152 -12.29 4.40 -10.45
C GLN A 152 -12.97 5.00 -11.69
N ASP A 153 -12.31 5.93 -12.36
CA ASP A 153 -12.81 6.67 -13.52
C ASP A 153 -12.10 6.22 -14.81
N PRO A 154 -12.77 5.44 -15.67
CA PRO A 154 -12.19 4.99 -16.93
C PRO A 154 -11.89 6.12 -17.92
N GLU A 155 -12.66 7.22 -17.92
CA GLU A 155 -12.47 8.34 -18.83
C GLU A 155 -11.23 9.14 -18.43
N LEU A 156 -11.06 9.41 -17.14
CA LEU A 156 -9.85 10.03 -16.60
C LEU A 156 -8.61 9.18 -16.89
N ARG A 157 -8.69 7.86 -16.67
CA ARG A 157 -7.58 6.95 -16.98
C ARG A 157 -7.19 6.99 -18.45
N GLU A 158 -8.17 6.99 -19.35
CA GLU A 158 -7.92 7.10 -20.78
C GLU A 158 -7.27 8.45 -21.13
N ALA A 159 -7.76 9.56 -20.57
CA ALA A 159 -7.20 10.88 -20.79
C ALA A 159 -5.74 11.01 -20.31
N ILE A 160 -5.39 10.39 -19.17
CA ILE A 160 -4.01 10.29 -18.68
C ILE A 160 -3.16 9.43 -19.62
N ASN A 161 -3.66 8.25 -20.01
CA ASN A 161 -2.92 7.35 -20.88
C ASN A 161 -2.62 7.98 -22.24
N GLN A 162 -3.53 8.75 -22.81
CA GLN A 162 -3.29 9.45 -24.08
C GLN A 162 -2.10 10.40 -23.97
N ARG A 163 -2.09 11.30 -22.98
CA ARG A 163 -0.98 12.23 -22.71
C ARG A 163 0.34 11.56 -22.33
N LEU A 164 0.29 10.39 -21.70
CA LEU A 164 1.51 9.62 -21.40
C LEU A 164 2.18 9.09 -22.68
N ASN A 165 1.39 8.80 -23.72
CA ASN A 165 1.86 8.22 -24.98
C ASN A 165 2.11 9.25 -26.10
N GLU A 166 1.90 10.54 -25.82
CA GLU A 166 2.32 11.66 -26.67
C GLU A 166 3.82 11.96 -26.52
#